data_AF-A0A963GY70-F1
#
_entry.id   AF-A0A963GY70-F1
#
_cell.length_a   1.000
_cell.length_b   1.000
_cell.length_c   1.000
_cell.angle_alpha   90.00
_cell.angle_beta   90.00
_cell.angle_gamma   90.00
#
_symmetry.space_group_name_H-M   'P 1'
#
loop_
_entity.id
_entity.type
_entity.pdbx_description
1 polymer ?
#
loop_
_entity_poly.entity_id
_entity_poly.type
_entity_poly.pdbx_seq_one_letter_code
_entity_poly.pdbx_strand_id
1 'polypeptide(L)'
;SLPKETLQRIVSQAEKSGAVLVLRGLHGNSLTRMGEEIARLVGDRKVTAIIYPPAFKQFKVRRVPALVLARSGQASKIGEDGCAPVSSFIRVDGDVTQDYALDLIERQSPAWADVARRYAARLSGSRP
;
A
#
# COMPACT_ATOMS: atom_id res chain seq x y z
N SER A 1 -1.46 11.35 -13.94
CA SER A 1 -0.25 11.06 -13.13
C SER A 1 -0.55 11.40 -11.68
N LEU A 2 0.02 10.69 -10.69
CA LEU A 2 -0.17 11.05 -9.28
C LEU A 2 0.57 12.37 -8.96
N PRO A 3 0.01 13.29 -8.15
CA PRO A 3 0.71 14.50 -7.72
C PRO A 3 1.95 14.18 -6.87
N LYS A 4 2.96 15.05 -6.93
CA LYS A 4 4.23 14.87 -6.21
C LYS A 4 4.03 14.93 -4.70
N GLU A 5 3.19 15.84 -4.23
CA GLU A 5 2.85 16.00 -2.82
C GLU A 5 2.20 14.73 -2.25
N THR A 6 1.28 14.14 -3.03
CA THR A 6 0.63 12.87 -2.67
C THR A 6 1.66 11.75 -2.52
N LEU A 7 2.59 11.61 -3.47
CA LEU A 7 3.63 10.59 -3.42
C LEU A 7 4.55 10.79 -2.20
N GLN A 8 4.98 12.03 -1.92
CA GLN A 8 5.82 12.33 -0.76
C GLN A 8 5.12 11.98 0.56
N ARG A 9 3.82 12.27 0.68
CA ARG A 9 3.03 11.88 1.85
C ARG A 9 2.95 10.36 1.99
N ILE A 10 2.67 9.65 0.89
CA ILE A 10 2.59 8.18 0.90
C ILE A 10 3.91 7.57 1.36
N VAL A 11 5.05 8.04 0.83
CA VAL A 11 6.39 7.60 1.25
C VAL A 11 6.62 7.87 2.74
N SER A 12 6.30 9.08 3.21
CA SER A 12 6.51 9.44 4.62
C SER A 12 5.64 8.62 5.59
N GLN A 13 4.44 8.22 5.19
CA GLN A 13 3.57 7.39 6.02
C GLN A 13 4.00 5.92 5.96
N ALA A 14 4.47 5.44 4.82
CA ALA A 14 5.00 4.09 4.65
C ALA A 14 6.23 3.82 5.53
N GLU A 15 7.11 4.81 5.69
CA GLU A 15 8.26 4.74 6.60
C GLU A 15 7.84 4.48 8.05
N LYS A 16 6.76 5.15 8.51
CA LYS A 16 6.25 5.02 9.87
C LYS A 16 5.48 3.72 10.11
N SER A 17 4.64 3.33 9.14
CA SER A 17 3.80 2.13 9.26
C SER A 17 4.54 0.83 8.93
N GLY A 18 5.70 0.93 8.26
CA GLY A 18 6.39 -0.21 7.66
C GLY A 18 5.69 -0.75 6.41
N ALA A 19 4.83 0.07 5.77
CA ALA A 19 4.15 -0.33 4.54
C ALA A 19 5.14 -0.43 3.37
N VAL A 20 4.88 -1.38 2.47
CA VAL A 20 5.64 -1.55 1.23
C VAL A 20 4.95 -0.78 0.12
N LEU A 21 5.69 0.06 -0.60
CA LEU A 21 5.20 0.75 -1.79
C LEU A 21 5.23 -0.20 -2.98
N VAL A 22 4.06 -0.45 -3.57
CA VAL A 22 3.92 -1.32 -4.74
C VAL A 22 3.58 -0.49 -5.96
N LEU A 23 4.44 -0.56 -6.97
CA LEU A 23 4.35 0.22 -8.19
C LEU A 23 3.93 -0.68 -9.36
N ARG A 24 2.99 -0.19 -10.18
CA ARG A 24 2.45 -0.95 -11.33
C ARG A 24 3.47 -1.12 -12.45
N GLY A 25 4.35 -0.17 -12.64
CA GLY A 25 5.26 -0.14 -13.77
C GLY A 25 6.00 1.17 -13.91
N LEU A 26 6.78 1.24 -14.99
CA LEU A 26 7.80 2.24 -15.25
C LEU A 26 7.19 3.43 -15.98
N HIS A 27 7.50 4.64 -15.54
CA HIS A 27 7.25 5.81 -16.38
C HIS A 27 8.28 5.84 -17.53
N GLY A 28 7.81 5.84 -18.78
CA GLY A 28 8.67 6.07 -19.95
C GLY A 28 9.55 4.92 -20.44
N ASN A 29 9.13 3.65 -20.30
CA ASN A 29 9.83 2.45 -20.81
C ASN A 29 11.27 2.23 -20.27
N SER A 30 11.69 2.92 -19.20
CA SER A 30 13.05 2.78 -18.63
C SER A 30 13.02 2.38 -17.16
N LEU A 31 13.62 1.22 -16.85
CA LEU A 31 13.85 0.74 -15.48
C LEU A 31 14.73 1.73 -14.70
N THR A 32 15.75 2.27 -15.35
CA THR A 32 16.71 3.21 -14.76
C THR A 32 16.05 4.50 -14.32
N ARG A 33 15.24 5.14 -15.19
CA ARG A 33 14.54 6.39 -14.85
C ARG A 33 13.57 6.21 -13.69
N MET A 34 12.87 5.08 -13.63
CA MET A 34 11.99 4.77 -12.51
C MET A 34 12.80 4.57 -11.22
N GLY A 35 13.91 3.83 -11.29
CA GLY A 35 14.81 3.66 -10.14
C GLY A 35 15.28 4.99 -9.57
N GLU A 36 15.65 5.94 -10.44
CA GLU A 36 16.00 7.29 -10.04
C GLU A 36 14.82 8.09 -9.48
N GLU A 37 13.63 7.99 -10.07
CA GLU A 37 12.43 8.66 -9.56
C GLU A 37 12.03 8.12 -8.17
N ILE A 38 12.09 6.80 -7.99
CA ILE A 38 11.87 6.14 -6.70
C ILE A 38 12.95 6.58 -5.72
N ALA A 39 14.23 6.57 -6.11
CA ALA A 39 15.33 7.01 -5.26
C ALA A 39 15.20 8.48 -4.86
N ARG A 40 14.78 9.36 -5.77
CA ARG A 40 14.48 10.77 -5.48
C ARG A 40 13.26 10.94 -4.55
N LEU A 41 12.27 10.05 -4.67
CA LEU A 41 11.05 10.07 -3.85
C LEU A 41 11.26 9.53 -2.43
N VAL A 42 11.96 8.41 -2.33
CA VAL A 42 12.30 7.75 -1.07
C VAL A 42 13.40 8.53 -0.37
N GLY A 43 14.39 9.05 -1.10
CA GLY A 43 15.56 9.71 -0.53
C GLY A 43 16.25 8.80 0.48
N ASP A 44 16.57 9.36 1.64
CA ASP A 44 17.20 8.63 2.75
C ASP A 44 16.20 7.89 3.66
N ARG A 45 14.91 7.88 3.29
CA ARG A 45 13.85 7.29 4.10
C ARG A 45 13.92 5.76 4.06
N LYS A 46 13.60 5.13 5.19
CA LYS A 46 13.61 3.66 5.31
C LYS A 46 12.30 3.06 4.79
N VAL A 47 12.09 3.12 3.48
CA VAL A 47 10.88 2.61 2.82
C VAL A 47 11.23 1.54 1.80
N THR A 48 10.53 0.41 1.85
CA THR A 48 10.62 -0.62 0.81
C THR A 48 9.70 -0.24 -0.34
N ALA A 49 10.25 -0.10 -1.55
CA ALA A 49 9.50 0.09 -2.77
C ALA A 49 9.82 -1.03 -3.77
N ILE A 50 8.77 -1.62 -4.36
CA ILE A 50 8.90 -2.70 -5.34
C ILE A 50 8.03 -2.42 -6.57
N ILE A 51 8.48 -2.90 -7.71
CA ILE A 51 7.69 -2.93 -8.94
C ILE A 51 7.09 -4.33 -9.04
N TYR A 52 5.79 -4.45 -8.79
CA TYR A 52 5.08 -5.72 -8.84
C TYR A 52 3.69 -5.53 -9.45
N PRO A 53 3.60 -5.43 -10.79
CA PRO A 53 2.34 -5.26 -11.50
C PRO A 53 1.24 -6.29 -11.12
N PRO A 54 1.55 -7.59 -10.89
CA PRO A 54 0.53 -8.58 -10.53
C PRO A 54 -0.27 -8.24 -9.27
N ALA A 55 0.29 -7.51 -8.30
CA ALA A 55 -0.43 -7.11 -7.08
C ALA A 55 -1.68 -6.27 -7.37
N PHE A 56 -1.69 -5.51 -8.47
CA PHE A 56 -2.85 -4.70 -8.84
C PHE A 56 -4.04 -5.59 -9.22
N LYS A 57 -3.79 -6.70 -9.92
CA LYS A 57 -4.82 -7.69 -10.21
C LYS A 57 -5.19 -8.48 -8.95
N GLN A 58 -4.18 -8.96 -8.23
CA GLN A 58 -4.32 -9.73 -6.99
C GLN A 58 -5.26 -9.06 -5.98
N PHE A 59 -5.08 -7.75 -5.74
CA PHE A 59 -5.86 -6.97 -4.78
C PHE A 59 -6.97 -6.14 -5.41
N LYS A 60 -7.31 -6.42 -6.67
CA LYS A 60 -8.37 -5.74 -7.43
C LYS A 60 -8.23 -4.22 -7.43
N VAL A 61 -7.00 -3.72 -7.50
CA VAL A 61 -6.65 -2.29 -7.53
C VAL A 61 -7.02 -1.69 -8.90
N ARG A 62 -8.13 -0.96 -8.96
CA ARG A 62 -8.63 -0.34 -10.20
C ARG A 62 -8.25 1.14 -10.33
N ARG A 63 -7.99 1.82 -9.21
CA ARG A 63 -7.63 3.24 -9.14
C ARG A 63 -6.47 3.41 -8.19
N VAL A 64 -5.63 4.40 -8.46
CA VAL A 64 -4.47 4.76 -7.63
C VAL A 64 -4.63 6.19 -7.10
N PRO A 65 -4.12 6.49 -5.89
CA PRO A 65 -3.51 5.54 -4.95
C PRO A 65 -4.55 4.62 -4.27
N ALA A 66 -4.07 3.54 -3.65
CA ALA A 66 -4.88 2.61 -2.86
C ALA A 66 -4.05 2.03 -1.71
N LEU A 67 -4.66 1.90 -0.54
CA LEU A 67 -4.10 1.21 0.61
C LEU A 67 -4.68 -0.19 0.70
N VAL A 68 -3.84 -1.20 0.89
CA VAL A 68 -4.26 -2.60 1.03
C VAL A 68 -3.72 -3.16 2.34
N LEU A 69 -4.60 -3.78 3.13
CA LEU A 69 -4.19 -4.70 4.19
C LEU A 69 -4.42 -6.12 3.68
N ALA A 70 -3.41 -6.99 3.86
CA ALA A 70 -3.46 -8.36 3.38
C ALA A 70 -2.96 -9.33 4.45
N ARG A 71 -3.57 -10.51 4.53
CA ARG A 71 -3.11 -11.63 5.35
C ARG A 71 -2.12 -12.43 4.51
N SER A 72 -0.82 -12.17 4.65
CA SER A 72 0.23 -12.63 3.72
C SER A 72 0.09 -14.09 3.27
N GLY A 73 -0.11 -15.04 4.20
CA GLY A 73 -0.25 -16.45 3.84
C GLY A 73 -1.52 -16.80 3.02
N GLN A 74 -2.63 -16.08 3.24
CA GLN A 74 -3.88 -16.30 2.51
C GLN A 74 -3.92 -15.50 1.21
N ALA A 75 -3.37 -14.28 1.23
CA ALA A 75 -3.32 -13.38 0.09
C ALA A 75 -2.43 -13.90 -1.04
N SER A 76 -1.44 -14.74 -0.73
CA SER A 76 -0.59 -15.40 -1.74
C SER A 76 -1.26 -16.57 -2.45
N LYS A 77 -2.46 -17.02 -2.03
CA LYS A 77 -3.20 -18.10 -2.69
C LYS A 77 -3.97 -17.54 -3.89
N ILE A 78 -3.30 -17.37 -5.01
CA ILE A 78 -3.88 -16.75 -6.21
C ILE A 78 -4.82 -17.73 -6.92
N GLY A 79 -6.07 -17.32 -7.17
CA GLY A 79 -7.03 -18.07 -7.97
C GLY A 79 -6.70 -18.05 -9.46
N GLU A 80 -7.39 -18.86 -10.25
CA GLU A 80 -7.18 -18.94 -11.71
C GLU A 80 -7.42 -17.59 -12.41
N ASP A 81 -8.29 -16.75 -11.84
CA ASP A 81 -8.55 -15.39 -12.31
C ASP A 81 -7.42 -14.40 -11.98
N GLY A 82 -6.38 -14.82 -11.26
CA GLY A 82 -5.27 -13.98 -10.82
C GLY A 82 -5.60 -13.10 -9.60
N CYS A 83 -6.70 -13.35 -8.90
CA CYS A 83 -7.10 -12.61 -7.71
C CYS A 83 -6.74 -13.36 -6.42
N ALA A 84 -6.46 -12.61 -5.36
CA ALA A 84 -6.45 -13.17 -4.01
C ALA A 84 -7.89 -13.44 -3.51
N PRO A 85 -8.10 -14.37 -2.56
CA PRO A 85 -9.39 -14.58 -1.91
C PRO A 85 -9.90 -13.29 -1.28
N VAL A 86 -11.18 -12.96 -1.48
CA VAL A 86 -11.75 -11.70 -0.99
C VAL A 86 -11.70 -11.52 0.54
N SER A 87 -11.61 -12.63 1.29
CA SER A 87 -11.44 -12.61 2.75
C SER A 87 -9.99 -12.40 3.20
N SER A 88 -9.02 -12.46 2.28
CA SER A 88 -7.59 -12.38 2.55
C SER A 88 -7.00 -10.98 2.44
N PHE A 89 -7.75 -10.01 1.92
CA PHE A 89 -7.35 -8.61 1.85
C PHE A 89 -8.54 -7.67 2.01
N ILE A 90 -8.25 -6.43 2.36
CA ILE A 90 -9.17 -5.29 2.27
C ILE A 90 -8.42 -4.10 1.69
N ARG A 91 -9.14 -3.22 0.97
CA ARG A 91 -8.55 -2.08 0.27
C ARG A 91 -9.38 -0.83 0.48
N VAL A 92 -8.71 0.31 0.62
CA VAL A 92 -9.32 1.64 0.54
C VAL A 92 -8.73 2.36 -0.66
N ASP A 93 -9.61 2.93 -1.48
CA ASP A 93 -9.26 3.62 -2.72
C ASP A 93 -9.27 5.12 -2.56
N GLY A 94 -8.41 5.77 -3.33
CA GLY A 94 -8.39 7.21 -3.44
C GLY A 94 -7.25 7.84 -2.65
N ASP A 95 -7.11 9.15 -2.85
CA ASP A 95 -6.04 9.92 -2.25
C ASP A 95 -6.34 10.29 -0.80
N VAL A 96 -6.27 9.29 0.07
CA VAL A 96 -6.48 9.43 1.51
C VAL A 96 -5.19 9.17 2.28
N THR A 97 -5.17 9.55 3.55
CA THR A 97 -4.06 9.25 4.45
C THR A 97 -4.15 7.81 4.96
N GLN A 98 -3.02 7.24 5.39
CA GLN A 98 -2.97 5.90 5.97
C GLN A 98 -3.77 5.83 7.27
N ASP A 99 -3.69 6.86 8.12
CA ASP A 99 -4.48 6.99 9.35
C ASP A 99 -5.98 6.97 9.04
N TYR A 100 -6.45 7.74 8.06
CA TYR A 100 -7.85 7.72 7.63
C TYR A 100 -8.25 6.34 7.11
N ALA A 101 -7.45 5.73 6.24
CA ALA A 101 -7.77 4.43 5.67
C ALA A 101 -7.84 3.33 6.74
N LEU A 102 -6.96 3.37 7.74
CA LEU A 102 -6.94 2.43 8.86
C LEU A 102 -8.14 2.63 9.79
N ASP A 103 -8.48 3.87 10.15
CA ASP A 103 -9.69 4.18 10.94
C ASP A 103 -10.96 3.73 10.21
N LEU A 104 -11.04 3.97 8.90
CA LEU A 104 -12.17 3.54 8.08
C LEU A 104 -12.32 2.02 8.08
N ILE A 105 -11.22 1.27 7.88
CA ILE A 105 -11.22 -0.19 7.92
C ILE A 105 -11.63 -0.69 9.31
N GLU A 106 -11.10 -0.08 10.37
CA GLU A 106 -11.42 -0.46 11.75
C GLU A 106 -12.92 -0.36 12.04
N ARG A 107 -13.54 0.75 11.66
CA ARG A 107 -14.96 1.01 11.91
C ARG A 107 -15.88 0.16 11.05
N GLN A 108 -15.51 -0.06 9.78
CA GLN A 108 -16.42 -0.65 8.80
C GLN A 108 -16.20 -2.14 8.56
N SER A 109 -15.11 -2.72 9.07
CA SER A 109 -14.75 -4.11 8.81
C SER A 109 -14.28 -4.83 10.08
N PRO A 110 -15.20 -5.41 10.87
CA PRO A 110 -14.86 -6.11 12.10
C PRO A 110 -13.77 -7.18 11.94
N ALA A 111 -13.76 -7.91 10.81
CA ALA A 111 -12.76 -8.93 10.51
C ALA A 111 -11.32 -8.40 10.30
N TRP A 112 -11.17 -7.08 10.16
CA TRP A 112 -9.91 -6.38 9.92
C TRP A 112 -9.55 -5.38 11.03
N ALA A 113 -10.46 -5.13 11.98
CA ALA A 113 -10.32 -4.07 12.98
C ALA A 113 -9.05 -4.20 13.83
N ASP A 114 -8.73 -5.40 14.31
CA ASP A 114 -7.51 -5.63 15.10
C ASP A 114 -6.23 -5.34 14.30
N VAL A 115 -6.21 -5.71 13.02
CA VAL A 115 -5.05 -5.48 12.15
C VAL A 115 -4.92 -3.99 11.87
N ALA A 116 -6.03 -3.31 11.57
CA ALA A 116 -6.05 -1.87 11.33
C ALA A 116 -5.55 -1.09 12.55
N ARG A 117 -6.04 -1.40 13.76
CA ARG A 117 -5.55 -0.80 15.02
C ARG A 117 -4.05 -0.93 15.21
N ARG A 118 -3.50 -2.13 14.97
CA ARG A 118 -2.06 -2.38 15.14
C ARG A 118 -1.22 -1.50 14.21
N TYR A 119 -1.63 -1.34 12.95
CA TYR A 119 -0.92 -0.45 12.03
C TYR A 119 -1.17 1.03 12.34
N ALA A 120 -2.35 1.40 12.84
CA ALA A 120 -2.64 2.77 13.27
C ALA A 120 -1.76 3.19 14.45
N ALA A 121 -1.59 2.32 15.45
CA ALA A 121 -0.70 2.55 16.59
C ALA A 121 0.76 2.74 16.16
N ARG A 122 1.24 1.93 15.20
CA ARG A 122 2.59 2.12 14.61
C ARG A 122 2.74 3.47 13.92
N LEU A 123 1.72 3.87 13.16
CA LEU A 123 1.72 5.14 12.43
C LEU A 123 1.74 6.36 13.36
N SER A 124 1.07 6.29 14.52
CA SER A 124 1.08 7.33 15.55
C SER A 124 2.35 7.36 16.40
N GLY A 125 3.27 6.41 16.23
CA GLY A 125 4.45 6.26 17.08
C GLY A 125 4.12 5.75 18.50
N SER A 126 2.89 5.31 18.72
CA SER A 126 2.46 4.69 19.97
C SER A 126 2.94 3.23 19.96
N ARG A 127 3.85 2.84 20.85
CA ARG A 127 4.13 1.41 21.06
C ARG A 127 2.82 0.72 21.49
N PRO A 128 2.51 -0.47 20.95
CA PRO A 128 1.40 -1.28 21.44
C PRO A 128 1.61 -1.67 22.91
#